data_AF-A0A267FQA3-F1
#
_entry.id   AF-A0A267FQA3-F1
#
_cell.length_a   1.000
_cell.length_b   1.000
_cell.length_c   1.000
_cell.angle_alpha   90.00
_cell.angle_beta   90.00
_cell.angle_gamma   90.00
#
_symmetry.space_group_name_H-M   'P 1'
#
loop_
_entity.id
_entity.type
_entity.pdbx_description
1 polymer ?
#
loop_
_entity_poly.entity_id
_entity_poly.type
_entity_poly.pdbx_seq_one_letter_code
_entity_poly.pdbx_strand_id
1 'polypeptide(L)'
;LSSSNLPAMGFELARFEGEVDEELICPICGGVLDVPVQAPDCEHTFCSGCIDQWLRLNPTCPIDRQPLLSLHLKPAPRILRNLLSRLDVACDFQQLGCGARVKLASAAQHAAQCEYNPSRPVPCGSGCGLMVPRDQLAEHCCVRALRLLVDDIQAKNSKIVSQLRCEQAELRQAVHDLRRQLLSAGISPPAPLPSRSALPSAAGDDSMAGDESLQLAWARSLRLARVARWGGVISTPDLVLQAVVRRSLAETGCPSRLLTELMDRAHERGWPDGVASLEQRQTNRRQYDSYVIRRVPGKQAVLLLACENRHMPPGLMLEPGIVMIFAHGVE
;
A
#
# COMPACT_ATOMS: atom_id res chain seq x y z
N LEU A 1 -15.75 20.40 18.64
CA LEU A 1 -17.08 20.48 17.99
C LEU A 1 -17.04 19.57 16.78
N SER A 2 -17.65 18.41 16.93
CA SER A 2 -17.70 17.32 15.95
C SER A 2 -18.33 17.79 14.64
N SER A 3 -17.67 17.46 13.53
CA SER A 3 -18.18 17.54 12.17
C SER A 3 -19.59 16.95 12.10
N SER A 4 -20.60 17.81 12.17
CA SER A 4 -21.93 17.47 11.75
C SER A 4 -21.86 17.19 10.25
N ASN A 5 -22.42 16.05 9.84
CA ASN A 5 -22.84 15.77 8.46
C ASN A 5 -23.96 16.75 8.06
N LEU A 6 -23.69 18.05 8.12
CA LEU A 6 -24.49 19.04 7.44
C LEU A 6 -24.20 18.86 5.95
N PRO A 7 -25.23 18.77 5.10
CA PRO A 7 -25.02 18.72 3.67
C PRO A 7 -24.16 19.93 3.23
N ALA A 8 -23.32 19.75 2.21
CA ALA A 8 -22.46 20.80 1.65
C ALA A 8 -23.34 21.94 1.10
N MET A 9 -23.66 22.88 1.97
CA MET A 9 -24.44 24.08 1.74
C MET A 9 -23.46 25.25 1.55
N GLY A 10 -23.91 26.35 0.95
CA GLY A 10 -23.01 27.48 0.67
C GLY A 10 -22.39 28.09 1.94
N PHE A 11 -21.24 28.73 1.77
CA PHE A 11 -20.54 29.45 2.82
C PHE A 11 -21.23 30.78 3.14
N GLU A 12 -21.31 31.14 4.42
CA GLU A 12 -21.84 32.43 4.86
C GLU A 12 -21.00 33.60 4.32
N LEU A 13 -21.67 34.60 3.74
CA LEU A 13 -21.03 35.78 3.11
C LEU A 13 -20.13 36.55 4.08
N ALA A 14 -20.52 36.65 5.36
CA ALA A 14 -19.78 37.38 6.39
C ALA A 14 -18.37 36.84 6.67
N ARG A 15 -18.04 35.64 6.17
CA ARG A 15 -16.70 35.04 6.31
C ARG A 15 -15.69 35.59 5.29
N PHE A 16 -16.17 36.17 4.19
CA PHE A 16 -15.33 36.63 3.10
C PHE A 16 -14.93 38.09 3.29
N GLU A 17 -13.72 38.43 2.84
CA GLU A 17 -13.26 39.81 2.82
C GLU A 17 -13.61 40.49 1.50
N GLY A 18 -14.20 41.68 1.59
CA GLY A 18 -14.62 42.46 0.43
C GLY A 18 -15.96 42.00 -0.15
N GLU A 19 -16.26 42.51 -1.34
CA GLU A 19 -17.47 42.16 -2.07
C GLU A 19 -17.28 40.82 -2.79
N VAL A 20 -18.23 39.90 -2.60
CA VAL A 20 -18.28 38.64 -3.34
C VAL A 20 -19.19 38.83 -4.54
N ASP A 21 -18.68 38.46 -5.72
CA ASP A 21 -19.43 38.53 -6.97
C ASP A 21 -20.73 37.70 -6.89
N GLU A 22 -21.84 38.25 -7.38
CA GLU A 22 -23.16 37.62 -7.36
C GLU A 22 -23.17 36.29 -8.13
N GLU A 23 -22.32 36.13 -9.16
CA GLU A 23 -22.17 34.87 -9.90
C GLU A 23 -21.64 33.71 -9.05
N LEU A 24 -21.04 34.03 -7.90
CA LEU A 24 -20.47 33.06 -6.96
C LEU A 24 -21.44 32.71 -5.82
N ILE A 25 -22.65 33.27 -5.83
CA ILE A 25 -23.66 33.06 -4.79
C ILE A 25 -24.66 31.99 -5.23
N CYS A 26 -24.93 31.04 -4.35
CA CYS A 26 -25.93 30.00 -4.59
C CYS A 26 -27.34 30.59 -4.48
N PRO A 27 -28.19 30.47 -5.51
CA PRO A 27 -29.55 31.01 -5.48
C PRO A 27 -30.50 30.30 -4.50
N ILE A 28 -30.14 29.10 -4.03
CA ILE A 28 -30.97 28.32 -3.09
C ILE A 28 -30.71 28.75 -1.65
N CYS A 29 -29.44 28.87 -1.24
CA CYS A 29 -29.08 29.16 0.15
C CYS A 29 -28.63 30.62 0.39
N GLY A 30 -28.41 31.41 -0.67
CA GLY A 30 -27.93 32.79 -0.59
C GLY A 30 -26.47 32.94 -0.10
N GLY A 31 -25.74 31.84 0.04
CA GLY A 31 -24.33 31.81 0.45
C GLY A 31 -23.39 31.61 -0.73
N VAL A 32 -22.09 31.83 -0.53
CA VAL A 32 -21.06 31.56 -1.54
C VAL A 32 -21.03 30.06 -1.85
N LEU A 33 -20.94 29.70 -3.13
CA LEU A 33 -21.04 28.31 -3.57
C LEU A 33 -20.03 27.37 -2.90
N ASP A 34 -20.53 26.29 -2.29
CA ASP A 34 -19.73 25.16 -1.79
C ASP A 34 -19.97 23.93 -2.68
N VAL A 35 -18.89 23.25 -3.09
CA VAL A 35 -18.90 22.16 -4.08
C VAL A 35 -19.85 22.48 -5.26
N PRO A 36 -19.56 23.50 -6.08
CA PRO A 36 -20.49 24.01 -7.07
C PRO A 36 -20.74 23.00 -8.20
N VAL A 37 -22.01 22.82 -8.53
CA VAL A 37 -22.50 22.01 -9.66
C VAL A 37 -23.39 22.86 -10.56
N GLN A 38 -23.37 22.56 -11.85
CA GLN A 38 -24.07 23.29 -12.90
C GLN A 38 -25.06 22.38 -13.63
N ALA A 39 -26.25 22.90 -13.90
CA ALA A 39 -27.22 22.27 -14.79
C ALA A 39 -26.74 22.45 -16.25
N PRO A 40 -26.60 21.37 -17.05
CA PRO A 40 -25.97 21.47 -18.36
C PRO A 40 -26.81 22.21 -19.41
N ASP A 41 -28.14 22.16 -19.31
CA ASP A 41 -29.04 22.70 -20.34
C ASP A 41 -29.38 24.19 -20.14
N CYS A 42 -29.32 24.68 -18.90
CA CYS A 42 -29.61 26.07 -18.55
C CYS A 42 -28.48 26.81 -17.84
N GLU A 43 -27.33 26.15 -17.63
CA GLU A 43 -26.09 26.72 -17.10
C GLU A 43 -26.18 27.35 -15.68
N HIS A 44 -27.29 27.17 -14.98
CA HIS A 44 -27.45 27.62 -13.60
C HIS A 44 -26.60 26.80 -12.62
N THR A 45 -25.93 27.49 -11.68
CA THR A 45 -24.97 26.89 -10.74
C THR A 45 -25.49 26.93 -9.30
N PHE A 46 -25.29 25.83 -8.57
CA PHE A 46 -25.77 25.64 -7.19
C PHE A 46 -24.72 24.90 -6.34
N CYS A 47 -24.83 24.97 -5.01
CA CYS A 47 -24.08 24.03 -4.16
C CYS A 47 -24.64 22.62 -4.35
N SER A 48 -23.77 21.60 -4.35
CA SER A 48 -24.21 20.22 -4.54
C SER A 48 -25.26 19.78 -3.52
N GLY A 49 -25.06 20.09 -2.24
CA GLY A 49 -26.01 19.76 -1.19
C GLY A 49 -27.37 20.47 -1.34
N CYS A 50 -27.35 21.74 -1.76
CA CYS A 50 -28.56 22.53 -1.97
C CYS A 50 -29.42 21.95 -3.10
N ILE A 51 -28.83 21.71 -4.27
CA ILE A 51 -29.59 21.24 -5.43
C ILE A 51 -30.04 19.80 -5.25
N ASP A 52 -29.24 18.93 -4.60
CA ASP A 52 -29.67 17.57 -4.31
C ASP A 52 -30.87 17.53 -3.38
N GLN A 53 -30.96 18.45 -2.41
CA GLN A 53 -32.13 18.55 -1.55
C GLN A 53 -33.38 19.02 -2.31
N TRP A 54 -33.22 19.98 -3.21
CA TRP A 54 -34.31 20.44 -4.06
C TRP A 54 -34.82 19.32 -4.98
N LEU A 55 -33.91 18.63 -5.67
CA LEU A 55 -34.23 17.60 -6.67
C LEU A 55 -34.90 16.36 -6.09
N ARG A 56 -34.71 16.07 -4.78
CA ARG A 56 -35.47 15.03 -4.09
C ARG A 56 -36.97 15.31 -4.03
N LEU A 57 -37.36 16.59 -4.05
CA LEU A 57 -38.76 17.01 -3.95
C LEU A 57 -39.31 17.48 -5.31
N ASN A 58 -38.47 18.09 -6.14
CA ASN A 58 -38.87 18.72 -7.39
C ASN A 58 -37.85 18.40 -8.49
N PRO A 59 -38.17 17.60 -9.52
CA PRO A 59 -37.25 17.25 -10.61
C PRO A 59 -37.12 18.38 -11.64
N THR A 60 -36.90 19.61 -11.19
CA THR A 60 -36.79 20.82 -12.01
C THR A 60 -35.71 21.74 -11.46
N CYS A 61 -35.14 22.58 -12.33
CA CYS A 61 -34.25 23.65 -11.94
C CYS A 61 -34.99 24.71 -11.10
N PRO A 62 -34.45 25.15 -9.94
CA PRO A 62 -35.08 26.15 -9.07
C PRO A 62 -35.33 27.52 -9.72
N ILE A 63 -34.59 27.86 -10.79
CA ILE A 63 -34.56 29.23 -11.36
C ILE A 63 -35.53 29.35 -12.53
N ASP A 64 -35.43 28.44 -13.50
CA ASP A 64 -36.19 28.49 -14.76
C ASP A 64 -37.22 27.36 -14.91
N ARG A 65 -37.29 26.45 -13.92
CA ARG A 65 -38.19 25.28 -13.88
C ARG A 65 -38.00 24.28 -15.01
N GLN A 66 -36.87 24.31 -15.71
CA GLN A 66 -36.56 23.29 -16.71
C GLN A 66 -36.39 21.91 -16.06
N PRO A 67 -36.74 20.79 -16.74
CA PRO A 67 -36.56 19.44 -16.20
C PRO A 67 -35.10 19.17 -15.85
N LEU A 68 -34.84 18.74 -14.62
CA LEU A 68 -33.48 18.49 -14.14
C LEU A 68 -33.47 17.31 -13.19
N LEU A 69 -32.47 16.43 -13.33
CA LEU A 69 -32.26 15.26 -12.47
C LEU A 69 -30.84 15.31 -11.91
N SER A 70 -30.64 14.76 -10.70
CA SER A 70 -29.31 14.78 -10.04
C SER A 70 -28.21 14.15 -10.90
N LEU A 71 -28.54 13.14 -11.70
CA LEU A 71 -27.60 12.47 -12.60
C LEU A 71 -27.13 13.34 -13.79
N HIS A 72 -27.82 14.43 -14.11
CA HIS A 72 -27.45 15.35 -15.19
C HIS A 72 -26.51 16.48 -14.72
N LEU A 73 -26.41 16.70 -13.41
CA LEU A 73 -25.56 17.74 -12.84
C LEU A 73 -24.09 17.49 -13.18
N LYS A 74 -23.40 18.55 -13.59
CA LYS A 74 -21.96 18.51 -13.85
C LYS A 74 -21.22 19.40 -12.85
N PRO A 75 -19.94 19.12 -12.55
CA PRO A 75 -19.12 20.07 -11.80
C PRO A 75 -19.11 21.43 -12.50
N ALA A 76 -19.16 22.51 -11.72
CA ALA A 76 -19.16 23.85 -12.30
C ALA A 76 -17.88 24.13 -13.13
N PRO A 77 -17.96 25.06 -14.10
CA PRO A 77 -16.83 25.40 -14.96
C PRO A 77 -15.57 25.76 -14.18
N ARG A 78 -14.40 25.42 -14.72
CA ARG A 78 -13.11 25.65 -14.06
C ARG A 78 -12.88 27.12 -13.72
N ILE A 79 -13.33 28.05 -14.55
CA ILE A 79 -13.19 29.49 -14.31
C ILE A 79 -13.91 29.91 -13.03
N LEU A 80 -15.14 29.45 -12.82
CA LEU A 80 -15.94 29.73 -11.62
C LEU A 80 -15.29 29.14 -10.37
N ARG A 81 -14.82 27.88 -10.46
CA ARG A 81 -14.06 27.24 -9.37
C ARG A 81 -12.76 27.97 -9.04
N ASN A 82 -12.07 28.52 -10.04
CA ASN A 82 -10.85 29.30 -9.84
C ASN A 82 -11.14 30.68 -9.22
N LEU A 83 -12.27 31.30 -9.56
CA LEU A 83 -12.73 32.54 -8.92
C LEU A 83 -13.03 32.30 -7.43
N LEU A 84 -13.85 31.29 -7.11
CA LEU A 84 -14.11 30.86 -5.73
C LEU A 84 -12.83 30.61 -4.95
N SER A 85 -11.88 29.87 -5.55
CA SER A 85 -10.61 29.51 -4.92
C SER A 85 -9.75 30.72 -4.51
N ARG A 86 -9.92 31.86 -5.18
CA ARG A 86 -9.14 33.09 -4.97
C ARG A 86 -9.75 34.05 -3.96
N LEU A 87 -10.99 33.81 -3.53
CA LEU A 87 -11.64 34.62 -2.50
C LEU A 87 -10.85 34.54 -1.19
N ASP A 88 -10.69 35.68 -0.53
CA ASP A 88 -10.07 35.75 0.79
C ASP A 88 -11.12 35.51 1.87
N VAL A 89 -10.81 34.62 2.80
CA VAL A 89 -11.71 34.21 3.88
C VAL A 89 -10.99 34.34 5.23
N ALA A 90 -11.75 34.77 6.23
CA ALA A 90 -11.34 34.75 7.62
C ALA A 90 -11.15 33.31 8.11
N CYS A 91 -10.12 33.08 8.94
CA CYS A 91 -10.01 31.82 9.67
C CYS A 91 -11.24 31.56 10.55
N ASP A 92 -11.73 30.32 10.56
CA ASP A 92 -12.86 29.88 11.41
C ASP A 92 -12.59 30.09 12.91
N PHE A 93 -11.32 30.13 13.29
CA PHE A 93 -10.87 30.34 14.67
C PHE A 93 -10.53 31.81 14.98
N GLN A 94 -11.08 32.77 14.20
CA GLN A 94 -10.88 34.20 14.46
C GLN A 94 -11.31 34.60 15.87
N GLN A 95 -12.44 34.08 16.35
CA GLN A 95 -12.93 34.34 17.71
C GLN A 95 -12.02 33.78 18.81
N LEU A 96 -11.18 32.80 18.49
CA LEU A 96 -10.19 32.24 19.40
C LEU A 96 -8.84 32.97 19.33
N GLY A 97 -8.70 33.94 18.43
CA GLY A 97 -7.51 34.78 18.30
C GLY A 97 -6.77 34.66 16.96
N CYS A 98 -7.25 33.85 16.00
CA CYS A 98 -6.60 33.75 14.70
C CYS A 98 -6.92 34.95 13.79
N GLY A 99 -5.98 35.87 13.61
CA GLY A 99 -6.12 37.00 12.68
C GLY A 99 -5.82 36.67 11.21
N ALA A 100 -5.57 35.41 10.86
CA ALA A 100 -5.14 35.04 9.52
C ALA A 100 -6.26 35.20 8.47
N ARG A 101 -5.88 35.74 7.31
CA ARG A 101 -6.69 35.81 6.09
C ARG A 101 -6.05 34.92 5.04
N VAL A 102 -6.81 33.98 4.53
CA VAL A 102 -6.32 32.94 3.63
C VAL A 102 -7.24 32.79 2.44
N LYS A 103 -6.72 32.28 1.33
CA LYS A 103 -7.53 31.95 0.17
C LYS A 103 -8.48 30.80 0.51
N LEU A 104 -9.71 30.82 0.00
CA LEU A 104 -10.72 29.79 0.25
C LEU A 104 -10.18 28.38 -0.04
N ALA A 105 -9.41 28.22 -1.13
CA ALA A 105 -8.77 26.94 -1.46
C ALA A 105 -7.79 26.42 -0.38
N SER A 106 -7.15 27.33 0.36
CA SER A 106 -6.21 27.01 1.44
C SER A 106 -6.84 27.01 2.84
N ALA A 107 -8.12 27.38 2.96
CA ALA A 107 -8.79 27.55 4.25
C ALA A 107 -8.84 26.25 5.06
N ALA A 108 -9.16 25.12 4.42
CA ALA A 108 -9.18 23.81 5.08
C ALA A 108 -7.78 23.38 5.57
N GLN A 109 -6.74 23.63 4.77
CA GLN A 109 -5.36 23.34 5.16
C GLN A 109 -4.90 24.22 6.33
N HIS A 110 -5.22 25.52 6.27
CA HIS A 110 -4.95 26.44 7.36
C HIS A 110 -5.67 25.99 8.64
N ALA A 111 -6.96 25.68 8.58
CA ALA A 111 -7.74 25.24 9.73
C ALA A 111 -7.11 24.00 10.41
N ALA A 112 -6.65 23.02 9.62
CA ALA A 112 -5.98 21.83 10.16
C ALA A 112 -4.67 22.12 10.92
N GLN A 113 -3.97 23.19 10.57
CA GLN A 113 -2.67 23.56 11.13
C GLN A 113 -2.71 24.77 12.08
N CYS A 114 -3.84 25.47 12.13
CA CYS A 114 -4.04 26.70 12.89
C CYS A 114 -3.75 26.47 14.37
N GLU A 115 -2.94 27.34 14.97
CA GLU A 115 -2.57 27.22 16.38
C GLU A 115 -3.79 27.38 17.30
N TYR A 116 -4.77 28.17 16.88
CA TYR A 116 -6.01 28.43 17.62
C TYR A 116 -7.08 27.37 17.38
N ASN A 117 -6.84 26.37 16.53
CA ASN A 117 -7.76 25.24 16.36
C ASN A 117 -7.72 24.34 17.62
N PRO A 118 -8.81 24.25 18.40
CA PRO A 118 -8.85 23.40 19.60
C PRO A 118 -8.65 21.92 19.29
N SER A 119 -9.12 21.49 18.12
CA SER A 119 -9.01 20.09 17.66
C SER A 119 -7.73 19.81 16.89
N ARG A 120 -6.79 20.77 16.80
CA ARG A 120 -5.50 20.54 16.16
C ARG A 120 -4.80 19.36 16.83
N PRO A 121 -4.44 18.29 16.08
CA PRO A 121 -3.70 17.18 16.66
C PRO A 121 -2.30 17.62 17.05
N VAL A 122 -1.94 17.46 18.31
CA VAL A 122 -0.61 17.74 18.85
C VAL A 122 -0.04 16.48 19.50
N PRO A 123 1.28 16.24 19.40
CA PRO A 123 1.89 15.09 20.06
C PRO A 123 1.79 15.25 21.57
N CYS A 124 1.52 14.15 22.26
CA CYS A 124 1.52 14.15 23.72
C CYS A 124 2.92 14.46 24.27
N GLY A 125 3.04 15.51 25.09
CA GLY A 125 4.31 15.91 25.73
C GLY A 125 4.87 14.88 26.72
N SER A 126 4.03 13.98 27.23
CA SER A 126 4.43 12.89 28.15
C SER A 126 5.01 11.66 27.43
N GLY A 127 5.22 11.73 26.11
CA GLY A 127 5.97 10.72 25.36
C GLY A 127 5.21 9.44 24.98
N CYS A 128 3.88 9.42 25.09
CA CYS A 128 3.09 8.24 24.68
C CYS A 128 2.99 8.05 23.15
N GLY A 129 3.50 9.01 22.36
CA GLY A 129 3.51 8.95 20.90
C GLY A 129 2.14 9.17 20.23
N LEU A 130 1.07 9.39 21.00
CA LEU A 130 -0.26 9.66 20.46
C LEU A 130 -0.41 11.12 20.05
N MET A 131 -1.12 11.34 18.94
CA MET A 131 -1.60 12.65 18.52
C MET A 131 -2.95 12.91 19.17
N VAL A 132 -3.02 13.93 20.00
CA VAL A 132 -4.20 14.26 20.81
C VAL A 132 -4.71 15.64 20.40
N PRO A 133 -6.04 15.87 20.31
CA PRO A 133 -6.59 17.21 20.17
C PRO A 133 -6.04 18.17 21.23
N ARG A 134 -5.68 19.40 20.83
CA ARG A 134 -5.07 20.40 21.72
C ARG A 134 -5.92 20.71 22.95
N ASP A 135 -7.25 20.79 22.79
CA ASP A 135 -8.21 20.99 23.87
C ASP A 135 -8.25 19.83 24.88
N GLN A 136 -8.08 18.60 24.41
CA GLN A 136 -8.10 17.39 25.23
C GLN A 136 -6.74 17.04 25.84
N LEU A 137 -5.68 17.78 25.49
CA LEU A 137 -4.33 17.48 25.96
C LEU A 137 -4.22 17.58 27.49
N ALA A 138 -4.93 18.53 28.12
CA ALA A 138 -4.93 18.71 29.57
C ALA A 138 -5.53 17.51 30.32
N GLU A 139 -6.51 16.82 29.72
CA GLU A 139 -7.21 15.67 30.31
C GLU A 139 -6.65 14.32 29.80
N HIS A 140 -5.57 14.35 29.02
CA HIS A 140 -5.02 13.17 28.38
C HIS A 140 -4.30 12.25 29.37
N CYS A 141 -4.89 11.06 29.61
CA CYS A 141 -4.23 9.98 30.34
C CYS A 141 -3.60 8.97 29.35
N CYS A 142 -2.26 8.99 29.27
CA CYS A 142 -1.47 8.16 28.35
C CYS A 142 -1.82 6.68 28.45
N VAL A 143 -1.89 6.15 29.68
CA VAL A 143 -2.12 4.72 29.93
C VAL A 143 -3.52 4.30 29.46
N ARG A 144 -4.55 5.11 29.75
CA ARG A 144 -5.92 4.82 29.31
C ARG A 144 -6.02 4.87 27.80
N ALA A 145 -5.44 5.89 27.17
CA ALA A 145 -5.48 6.06 25.72
C ALA A 145 -4.76 4.91 24.99
N LEU A 146 -3.59 4.49 25.47
CA LEU A 146 -2.86 3.36 24.91
C LEU A 146 -3.61 2.04 25.07
N ARG A 147 -4.27 1.80 26.21
CA ARG A 147 -5.12 0.59 26.39
C ARG A 147 -6.27 0.56 25.39
N LEU A 148 -7.01 1.66 25.26
CA LEU A 148 -8.11 1.76 24.29
C LEU A 148 -7.63 1.55 22.86
N LEU A 149 -6.45 2.06 22.51
CA LEU A 149 -5.85 1.85 21.19
C LEU A 149 -5.50 0.37 20.97
N VAL A 150 -4.90 -0.29 21.96
CA VAL A 150 -4.59 -1.72 21.87
C VAL A 150 -5.87 -2.54 21.71
N ASP A 151 -6.91 -2.25 22.47
CA ASP A 151 -8.20 -2.95 22.39
C ASP A 151 -8.86 -2.75 21.01
N ASP A 152 -8.84 -1.52 20.48
CA ASP A 152 -9.34 -1.21 19.14
C ASP A 152 -8.54 -1.94 18.04
N ILE A 153 -7.21 -1.96 18.14
CA ILE A 153 -6.34 -2.70 17.22
C ILE A 153 -6.66 -4.20 17.29
N GLN A 154 -6.83 -4.76 18.48
CA GLN A 154 -7.18 -6.17 18.66
C GLN A 154 -8.56 -6.50 18.08
N ALA A 155 -9.56 -5.62 18.26
CA ALA A 155 -10.89 -5.77 17.69
C ALA A 155 -10.86 -5.71 16.15
N LYS A 156 -10.10 -4.77 15.57
CA LYS A 156 -9.91 -4.67 14.11
C LYS A 156 -9.20 -5.90 13.56
N ASN A 157 -8.14 -6.36 14.23
CA ASN A 157 -7.40 -7.56 13.84
C ASN A 157 -8.29 -8.81 13.88
N SER A 158 -9.11 -8.97 14.92
CA SER A 158 -10.01 -10.13 15.02
C SER A 158 -11.07 -10.13 13.91
N LYS A 159 -11.59 -8.95 13.53
CA LYS A 159 -12.51 -8.78 12.39
C LYS A 159 -11.86 -9.10 11.05
N ILE A 160 -10.63 -8.62 10.83
CA ILE A 160 -9.87 -8.94 9.60
C ILE A 160 -9.57 -10.44 9.53
N VAL A 161 -9.14 -11.05 10.64
CA VAL A 161 -8.85 -12.48 10.70
C VAL A 161 -10.10 -13.31 10.45
N SER A 162 -11.27 -12.93 10.99
CA SER A 162 -12.51 -13.65 10.72
C SER A 162 -12.96 -13.52 9.27
N GLN A 163 -12.82 -12.34 8.66
CA GLN A 163 -13.09 -12.11 7.25
C GLN A 163 -12.20 -12.99 6.36
N LEU A 164 -10.88 -12.98 6.59
CA LEU A 164 -9.93 -13.80 5.83
C LEU A 164 -10.19 -15.30 6.00
N ARG A 165 -10.64 -15.74 7.17
CA ARG A 165 -11.05 -17.15 7.40
C ARG A 165 -12.28 -17.52 6.59
N CYS A 166 -13.25 -16.60 6.47
CA CYS A 166 -14.44 -16.80 5.65
C CYS A 166 -14.05 -16.92 4.16
N GLU A 167 -13.29 -15.96 3.65
CA GLU A 167 -12.78 -15.97 2.27
C GLU A 167 -11.95 -17.23 1.98
N GLN A 168 -11.11 -17.66 2.93
CA GLN A 168 -10.35 -18.91 2.80
C GLN A 168 -11.25 -20.15 2.73
N ALA A 169 -12.35 -20.18 3.48
CA ALA A 169 -13.31 -21.29 3.44
C ALA A 169 -14.04 -21.34 2.09
N GLU A 170 -14.47 -20.20 1.57
CA GLU A 170 -15.11 -20.07 0.26
C GLU A 170 -14.18 -20.52 -0.87
N LEU A 171 -12.94 -20.05 -0.88
CA LEU A 171 -11.94 -20.46 -1.86
C LEU A 171 -11.62 -21.96 -1.78
N ARG A 172 -11.51 -22.52 -0.57
CA ARG A 172 -11.34 -23.97 -0.38
C ARG A 172 -12.50 -24.76 -0.96
N GLN A 173 -13.73 -24.29 -0.76
CA GLN A 173 -14.92 -24.92 -1.30
C GLN A 173 -14.96 -24.81 -2.84
N ALA A 174 -14.64 -23.65 -3.41
CA ALA A 174 -14.52 -23.46 -4.85
C ALA A 174 -13.48 -24.40 -5.49
N VAL A 175 -12.32 -24.57 -4.85
CA VAL A 175 -11.29 -25.54 -5.29
C VAL A 175 -11.82 -26.98 -5.24
N HIS A 176 -12.55 -27.34 -4.17
CA HIS A 176 -13.15 -28.65 -4.04
C HIS A 176 -14.20 -28.92 -5.13
N ASP A 177 -15.03 -27.92 -5.45
CA ASP A 177 -16.06 -28.04 -6.49
C ASP A 177 -15.46 -28.12 -7.89
N LEU A 178 -14.44 -27.31 -8.18
CA LEU A 178 -13.69 -27.40 -9.43
C LEU A 178 -13.02 -28.77 -9.60
N ARG A 179 -12.46 -29.33 -8.52
CA ARG A 179 -11.87 -30.68 -8.54
C ARG A 179 -12.92 -31.75 -8.86
N ARG A 180 -14.15 -31.64 -8.31
CA ARG A 180 -15.25 -32.55 -8.65
C ARG A 180 -15.65 -32.44 -10.13
N GLN A 181 -15.73 -31.22 -10.67
CA GLN A 181 -16.04 -31.00 -12.08
C GLN A 181 -14.99 -31.62 -13.01
N LEU A 182 -13.69 -31.43 -12.72
CA LEU A 182 -12.59 -32.03 -13.48
C LEU A 182 -12.66 -33.57 -13.49
N LEU A 183 -12.94 -34.18 -12.34
CA LEU A 183 -13.13 -35.62 -12.23
C LEU A 183 -14.31 -36.11 -13.07
N SER A 184 -15.44 -35.39 -13.07
CA SER A 184 -16.61 -35.73 -13.89
C SER A 184 -16.36 -35.57 -15.40
N ALA A 185 -15.43 -34.68 -15.79
CA ALA A 185 -15.00 -34.47 -17.16
C ALA A 185 -13.94 -35.49 -17.63
N GLY A 186 -13.60 -36.50 -16.81
CA GLY A 186 -12.61 -37.52 -17.14
C GLY A 186 -11.16 -37.05 -17.02
N ILE A 187 -10.91 -35.87 -16.44
CA ILE A 187 -9.58 -35.31 -16.22
C ILE A 187 -9.11 -35.74 -14.83
N SER A 188 -8.39 -36.87 -14.77
CA SER A 188 -7.79 -37.35 -13.53
C SER A 188 -6.60 -36.48 -13.12
N PRO A 189 -6.47 -36.09 -11.84
CA PRO A 189 -5.26 -35.43 -11.36
C PRO A 189 -4.06 -36.37 -11.54
N PRO A 190 -2.86 -35.84 -11.84
CA PRO A 190 -1.65 -36.65 -11.89
C PRO A 190 -1.48 -37.38 -10.54
N ALA A 191 -1.11 -38.66 -10.60
CA ALA A 191 -0.90 -39.47 -9.42
C ALA A 191 0.12 -38.78 -8.49
N PRO A 192 -0.12 -38.73 -7.17
CA PRO A 192 0.89 -38.26 -6.24
C PRO A 192 2.12 -39.16 -6.39
N LEU A 193 3.29 -38.55 -6.67
CA LEU A 193 4.57 -39.24 -6.58
C LEU A 193 4.70 -39.85 -5.18
N PRO A 194 5.22 -41.07 -5.03
CA PRO A 194 5.34 -41.70 -3.73
C PRO A 194 6.21 -40.84 -2.81
N SER A 195 5.64 -40.46 -1.67
CA SER A 195 6.35 -39.87 -0.54
C SER A 195 7.50 -40.80 -0.15
N ARG A 196 8.76 -40.39 -0.37
CA ARG A 196 9.94 -41.08 0.18
C ARG A 196 10.01 -40.81 1.69
N SER A 197 9.13 -41.44 2.45
CA SER A 197 9.19 -41.50 3.91
C SER A 197 9.77 -42.85 4.33
N ALA A 198 11.11 -42.93 4.32
CA ALA A 198 11.93 -43.82 5.13
C ALA A 198 13.40 -43.40 4.97
N LEU A 199 13.90 -42.58 5.89
CA LEU A 199 15.34 -42.42 6.11
C LEU A 199 15.76 -43.47 7.16
N PRO A 200 16.80 -44.28 6.91
CA PRO A 200 17.49 -44.98 7.98
C PRO A 200 18.22 -43.96 8.87
N SER A 201 18.24 -44.27 10.16
CA SER A 201 18.94 -43.54 11.21
C SER A 201 20.39 -43.25 10.85
N ALA A 202 20.82 -42.04 11.22
CA ALA A 202 22.16 -41.53 11.12
C ALA A 202 23.21 -42.49 11.69
N ALA A 203 24.16 -42.86 10.85
CA ALA A 203 25.51 -43.28 11.21
C ALA A 203 26.41 -42.94 10.01
N GLY A 204 27.42 -42.10 10.20
CA GLY A 204 28.42 -41.83 9.16
C GLY A 204 28.78 -40.36 9.02
N ASP A 205 29.72 -39.94 9.84
CA ASP A 205 30.30 -38.60 9.97
C ASP A 205 31.26 -38.26 8.80
N ASP A 206 30.86 -38.48 7.54
CA ASP A 206 31.75 -38.32 6.37
C ASP A 206 31.06 -37.75 5.10
N SER A 207 29.95 -37.03 5.27
CA SER A 207 29.02 -36.69 4.17
C SER A 207 29.09 -35.25 3.60
N MET A 208 29.95 -34.36 4.13
CA MET A 208 29.94 -32.95 3.71
C MET A 208 30.62 -32.69 2.35
N ALA A 209 31.67 -33.44 2.02
CA ALA A 209 32.40 -33.26 0.75
C ALA A 209 31.62 -33.77 -0.49
N GLY A 210 30.75 -34.77 -0.30
CA GLY A 210 29.90 -35.31 -1.36
C GLY A 210 28.76 -34.37 -1.77
N ASP A 211 28.21 -33.63 -0.80
CA ASP A 211 27.11 -32.68 -1.03
C ASP A 211 27.60 -31.44 -1.81
N GLU A 212 28.75 -30.85 -1.44
CA GLU A 212 29.35 -29.72 -2.20
C GLU A 212 29.65 -30.07 -3.66
N SER A 213 30.11 -31.31 -3.93
CA SER A 213 30.43 -31.76 -5.29
C SER A 213 29.18 -31.86 -6.17
N LEU A 214 28.06 -32.35 -5.61
CA LEU A 214 26.77 -32.43 -6.29
C LEU A 214 26.16 -31.04 -6.52
N GLN A 215 26.27 -30.15 -5.51
CA GLN A 215 25.83 -28.75 -5.62
C GLN A 215 26.59 -28.03 -6.74
N LEU A 216 27.91 -28.20 -6.80
CA LEU A 216 28.75 -27.59 -7.84
C LEU A 216 28.46 -28.16 -9.23
N ALA A 217 28.21 -29.47 -9.35
CA ALA A 217 27.84 -30.09 -10.62
C ALA A 217 26.51 -29.56 -11.16
N TRP A 218 25.49 -29.45 -10.30
CA TRP A 218 24.20 -28.83 -10.66
C TRP A 218 24.33 -27.34 -10.97
N ALA A 219 25.09 -26.59 -10.18
CA ALA A 219 25.35 -25.17 -10.43
C ALA A 219 25.94 -24.93 -11.83
N ARG A 220 26.90 -25.77 -12.21
CA ARG A 220 27.57 -25.71 -13.52
C ARG A 220 26.65 -26.05 -14.69
N SER A 221 25.56 -26.80 -14.48
CA SER A 221 24.56 -27.02 -15.53
C SER A 221 23.71 -25.79 -15.83
N LEU A 222 23.70 -24.80 -14.94
CA LEU A 222 23.00 -23.53 -15.14
C LEU A 222 23.86 -22.54 -15.91
N ARG A 223 23.22 -21.67 -16.70
CA ARG A 223 23.92 -20.61 -17.45
C ARG A 223 24.46 -19.55 -16.48
N LEU A 224 25.66 -19.03 -16.76
CA LEU A 224 26.13 -17.82 -16.11
C LEU A 224 25.20 -16.66 -16.45
N ALA A 225 25.02 -15.74 -15.51
CA ALA A 225 24.23 -14.53 -15.70
C ALA A 225 25.09 -13.29 -15.50
N ARG A 226 24.58 -12.16 -16.01
CA ARG A 226 25.08 -10.84 -15.64
C ARG A 226 23.92 -9.96 -15.20
N VAL A 227 24.12 -9.20 -14.12
CA VAL A 227 23.12 -8.24 -13.65
C VAL A 227 23.56 -6.84 -14.07
N ALA A 228 22.82 -6.23 -14.99
CA ALA A 228 23.09 -4.86 -15.44
C ALA A 228 22.65 -3.80 -14.41
N ARG A 229 21.64 -4.11 -13.58
CA ARG A 229 21.05 -3.16 -12.62
C ARG A 229 20.83 -3.79 -11.25
N TRP A 230 21.87 -3.80 -10.43
CA TRP A 230 21.82 -4.28 -9.05
C TRP A 230 20.80 -3.55 -8.15
N GLY A 231 20.48 -2.29 -8.45
CA GLY A 231 19.46 -1.53 -7.72
C GLY A 231 18.02 -2.00 -7.95
N GLY A 232 17.78 -2.85 -8.95
CA GLY A 232 16.46 -3.43 -9.23
C GLY A 232 16.16 -4.71 -8.44
N VAL A 233 16.98 -5.04 -7.44
CA VAL A 233 16.79 -6.21 -6.59
C VAL A 233 15.52 -6.05 -5.74
N ILE A 234 14.72 -7.10 -5.70
CA ILE A 234 13.53 -7.22 -4.85
C ILE A 234 13.99 -7.91 -3.56
N SER A 235 14.31 -7.12 -2.54
CA SER A 235 14.89 -7.64 -1.28
C SER A 235 13.86 -8.28 -0.35
N THR A 236 12.58 -7.96 -0.54
CA THR A 236 11.44 -8.52 0.20
C THR A 236 10.43 -9.15 -0.76
N PRO A 237 10.78 -10.26 -1.44
CA PRO A 237 9.86 -10.90 -2.40
C PRO A 237 8.68 -11.52 -1.66
N ASP A 238 7.47 -11.36 -2.20
CA ASP A 238 6.27 -11.99 -1.66
C ASP A 238 6.27 -13.52 -1.86
N LEU A 239 5.34 -14.21 -1.19
CA LEU A 239 5.26 -15.67 -1.24
C LEU A 239 4.98 -16.19 -2.66
N VAL A 240 4.26 -15.42 -3.48
CA VAL A 240 3.93 -15.80 -4.86
C VAL A 240 5.20 -15.79 -5.71
N LEU A 241 5.98 -14.72 -5.64
CA LEU A 241 7.23 -14.58 -6.38
C LEU A 241 8.26 -15.63 -5.94
N GLN A 242 8.37 -15.89 -4.63
CA GLN A 242 9.21 -16.97 -4.10
C GLN A 242 8.76 -18.34 -4.62
N ALA A 243 7.46 -18.64 -4.64
CA ALA A 243 6.94 -19.91 -5.15
C ALA A 243 7.22 -20.12 -6.64
N VAL A 244 7.14 -19.06 -7.45
CA VAL A 244 7.45 -19.10 -8.89
C VAL A 244 8.93 -19.40 -9.12
N VAL A 245 9.84 -18.75 -8.40
CA VAL A 245 11.29 -19.01 -8.52
C VAL A 245 11.63 -20.41 -8.00
N ARG A 246 11.04 -20.83 -6.88
CA ARG A 246 11.19 -22.19 -6.32
C ARG A 246 10.81 -23.27 -7.33
N ARG A 247 9.70 -23.09 -8.05
CA ARG A 247 9.25 -24.03 -9.08
C ARG A 247 10.26 -24.13 -10.23
N SER A 248 10.71 -23.00 -10.75
CA SER A 248 11.70 -22.98 -11.84
C SER A 248 13.03 -23.60 -11.44
N LEU A 249 13.47 -23.43 -10.18
CA LEU A 249 14.66 -24.12 -9.68
C LEU A 249 14.46 -25.63 -9.53
N ALA A 250 13.29 -26.08 -9.03
CA ALA A 250 12.96 -27.49 -8.97
C ALA A 250 12.98 -28.17 -10.36
N GLU A 251 12.49 -27.48 -11.40
CA GLU A 251 12.50 -27.97 -12.79
C GLU A 251 13.91 -28.17 -13.35
N THR A 252 14.93 -27.50 -12.80
CA THR A 252 16.34 -27.71 -13.20
C THR A 252 17.00 -28.94 -12.56
N GLY A 253 16.26 -29.70 -11.75
CA GLY A 253 16.82 -30.85 -11.01
C GLY A 253 17.61 -30.44 -9.77
N CYS A 254 17.32 -29.28 -9.18
CA CYS A 254 17.94 -28.84 -7.93
C CYS A 254 17.67 -29.83 -6.79
N PRO A 255 18.70 -30.26 -6.01
CA PRO A 255 18.50 -31.10 -4.84
C PRO A 255 17.49 -30.49 -3.86
N SER A 256 16.54 -31.28 -3.35
CA SER A 256 15.42 -30.77 -2.55
C SER A 256 15.83 -30.05 -1.27
N ARG A 257 16.90 -30.51 -0.62
CA ARG A 257 17.48 -29.87 0.56
C ARG A 257 18.06 -28.50 0.21
N LEU A 258 18.94 -28.45 -0.80
CA LEU A 258 19.53 -27.23 -1.32
C LEU A 258 18.46 -26.21 -1.76
N LEU A 259 17.43 -26.67 -2.47
CA LEU A 259 16.32 -25.82 -2.90
C LEU A 259 15.62 -25.14 -1.72
N THR A 260 15.42 -25.87 -0.62
CA THR A 260 14.76 -25.32 0.57
C THR A 260 15.65 -24.27 1.24
N GLU A 261 16.92 -24.59 1.45
CA GLU A 261 17.90 -23.68 2.07
C GLU A 261 18.12 -22.40 1.24
N LEU A 262 18.17 -22.51 -0.10
CA LEU A 262 18.31 -21.37 -1.01
C LEU A 262 17.08 -20.46 -1.01
N MET A 263 15.87 -21.04 -0.99
CA MET A 263 14.63 -20.27 -1.03
C MET A 263 14.32 -19.59 0.29
N ASP A 264 14.69 -20.18 1.44
CA ASP A 264 14.60 -19.51 2.75
C ASP A 264 15.46 -18.24 2.80
N ARG A 265 16.49 -18.18 1.95
CA ARG A 265 17.44 -17.06 1.80
C ARG A 265 17.23 -16.25 0.53
N ALA A 266 16.02 -16.31 -0.04
CA ALA A 266 15.62 -15.41 -1.12
C ALA A 266 15.21 -14.01 -0.63
N HIS A 267 15.05 -13.84 0.69
CA HIS A 267 14.63 -12.61 1.35
C HIS A 267 15.77 -12.02 2.17
N GLU A 268 15.85 -10.69 2.25
CA GLU A 268 16.94 -9.97 2.93
C GLU A 268 17.18 -10.35 4.40
N ARG A 269 16.16 -10.88 5.09
CA ARG A 269 16.28 -11.41 6.46
C ARG A 269 17.20 -12.64 6.58
N GLY A 270 17.47 -13.31 5.46
CA GLY A 270 18.35 -14.48 5.36
C GLY A 270 19.57 -14.23 4.48
N TRP A 271 19.83 -12.98 4.11
CA TRP A 271 21.03 -12.60 3.35
C TRP A 271 22.22 -12.32 4.27
N PRO A 272 23.46 -12.44 3.76
CA PRO A 272 24.64 -12.07 4.53
C PRO A 272 24.67 -10.57 4.83
N ASP A 273 25.33 -10.20 5.92
CA ASP A 273 25.32 -8.83 6.44
C ASP A 273 25.70 -7.80 5.38
N GLY A 274 26.65 -8.07 4.49
CA GLY A 274 27.07 -7.12 3.47
C GLY A 274 26.01 -6.79 2.40
N VAL A 275 24.88 -7.51 2.34
CA VAL A 275 23.79 -7.24 1.39
C VAL A 275 22.40 -7.17 2.03
N ALA A 276 22.28 -7.40 3.35
CA ALA A 276 21.01 -7.47 4.05
C ALA A 276 20.25 -6.12 4.11
N SER A 277 20.94 -5.00 4.31
CA SER A 277 20.30 -3.66 4.34
C SER A 277 20.50 -2.86 3.06
N LEU A 278 19.63 -1.86 2.82
CA LEU A 278 19.77 -0.94 1.69
C LEU A 278 21.11 -0.17 1.72
N GLU A 279 21.54 0.27 2.90
CA GLU A 279 22.78 1.01 3.11
C GLU A 279 24.02 0.16 2.77
N GLN A 280 24.02 -1.09 3.25
CA GLN A 280 25.08 -2.06 2.92
C GLN A 280 25.08 -2.35 1.41
N ARG A 281 23.91 -2.45 0.79
CA ARG A 281 23.80 -2.65 -0.66
C ARG A 281 24.35 -1.49 -1.49
N GLN A 282 24.18 -0.26 -1.03
CA GLN A 282 24.74 0.92 -1.68
C GLN A 282 26.26 0.97 -1.53
N THR A 283 26.76 0.69 -0.33
CA THR A 283 28.20 0.71 0.00
C THR A 283 28.98 -0.36 -0.77
N ASN A 284 28.44 -1.58 -0.84
CA ASN A 284 29.11 -2.72 -1.45
C ASN A 284 28.84 -2.88 -2.96
N ARG A 285 28.08 -1.96 -3.57
CA ARG A 285 27.62 -2.05 -4.97
C ARG A 285 28.73 -2.40 -5.96
N ARG A 286 29.91 -1.79 -5.83
CA ARG A 286 31.04 -2.00 -6.76
C ARG A 286 31.60 -3.42 -6.73
N GLN A 287 31.40 -4.13 -5.62
CA GLN A 287 31.88 -5.50 -5.46
C GLN A 287 30.98 -6.52 -6.14
N TYR A 288 29.71 -6.17 -6.42
CA TYR A 288 28.73 -7.12 -6.95
C TYR A 288 29.05 -7.60 -8.35
N ASP A 289 29.72 -6.76 -9.15
CA ASP A 289 30.17 -7.14 -10.50
C ASP A 289 31.25 -8.24 -10.47
N SER A 290 31.83 -8.52 -9.30
CA SER A 290 32.80 -9.62 -9.10
C SER A 290 32.13 -10.94 -8.70
N TYR A 291 30.82 -10.98 -8.49
CA TYR A 291 30.12 -12.23 -8.21
C TYR A 291 30.07 -13.14 -9.44
N VAL A 292 30.30 -14.43 -9.21
CA VAL A 292 29.96 -15.50 -10.14
C VAL A 292 28.51 -15.90 -9.87
N ILE A 293 27.62 -15.55 -10.78
CA ILE A 293 26.18 -15.76 -10.62
C ILE A 293 25.62 -16.66 -11.71
N ARG A 294 24.66 -17.51 -11.35
CA ARG A 294 23.95 -18.42 -12.26
C ARG A 294 22.52 -17.95 -12.47
N ARG A 295 22.03 -18.00 -13.70
CA ARG A 295 20.68 -17.55 -14.05
C ARG A 295 19.65 -18.63 -13.71
N VAL A 296 18.54 -18.22 -13.09
CA VAL A 296 17.35 -19.06 -12.97
C VAL A 296 16.61 -19.06 -14.32
N PRO A 297 16.39 -20.23 -14.96
CA PRO A 297 15.77 -20.29 -16.27
C PRO A 297 14.39 -19.62 -16.31
N GLY A 298 14.17 -18.76 -17.31
CA GLY A 298 12.88 -18.10 -17.54
C GLY A 298 12.46 -17.11 -16.45
N LYS A 299 13.36 -16.72 -15.54
CA LYS A 299 13.10 -15.73 -14.47
C LYS A 299 14.16 -14.62 -14.46
N GLN A 300 13.78 -13.47 -13.91
CA GLN A 300 14.70 -12.40 -13.54
C GLN A 300 15.22 -12.70 -12.12
N ALA A 301 15.95 -13.80 -11.97
CA ALA A 301 16.51 -14.22 -10.70
C ALA A 301 17.86 -14.88 -10.93
N VAL A 302 18.75 -14.76 -9.95
CA VAL A 302 20.09 -15.32 -9.99
C VAL A 302 20.40 -16.06 -8.70
N LEU A 303 21.28 -17.05 -8.82
CA LEU A 303 21.83 -17.84 -7.74
C LEU A 303 23.26 -17.38 -7.47
N LEU A 304 23.58 -17.20 -6.18
CA LEU A 304 24.92 -16.95 -5.69
C LEU A 304 25.29 -18.09 -4.75
N LEU A 305 26.05 -19.05 -5.24
CA LEU A 305 26.50 -20.19 -4.45
C LEU A 305 27.86 -19.88 -3.82
N ALA A 306 28.01 -20.23 -2.55
CA ALA A 306 29.25 -19.99 -1.80
C ALA A 306 30.43 -20.75 -2.41
N CYS A 307 30.20 -21.97 -2.91
CA CYS A 307 31.24 -22.79 -3.55
C CYS A 307 31.84 -22.18 -4.82
N GLU A 308 31.08 -21.37 -5.58
CA GLU A 308 31.55 -20.66 -6.77
C GLU A 308 32.10 -19.25 -6.48
N ASN A 309 31.90 -18.75 -5.27
CA ASN A 309 32.20 -17.37 -4.90
C ASN A 309 33.26 -17.23 -3.81
N ARG A 310 34.02 -18.28 -3.47
CA ARG A 310 35.01 -18.28 -2.37
C ARG A 310 36.06 -17.14 -2.42
N HIS A 311 36.22 -16.46 -3.56
CA HIS A 311 37.04 -15.25 -3.72
C HIS A 311 36.42 -13.97 -3.15
N MET A 312 35.11 -13.94 -2.92
CA MET A 312 34.38 -12.81 -2.37
C MET A 312 34.62 -12.69 -0.85
N PRO A 313 34.48 -11.49 -0.26
CA PRO A 313 34.58 -11.31 1.18
C PRO A 313 33.55 -12.16 1.95
N PRO A 314 33.87 -12.66 3.16
CA PRO A 314 32.96 -13.51 3.93
C PRO A 314 31.64 -12.82 4.28
N GLY A 315 31.64 -11.50 4.48
CA GLY A 315 30.41 -10.72 4.72
C GLY A 315 29.48 -10.59 3.50
N LEU A 316 29.89 -11.04 2.32
CA LEU A 316 29.13 -10.99 1.07
C LEU A 316 28.71 -12.40 0.59
N MET A 317 28.96 -13.43 1.39
CA MET A 317 28.66 -14.83 1.07
C MET A 317 27.93 -15.52 2.22
N LEU A 318 27.17 -16.56 1.90
CA LEU A 318 26.52 -17.40 2.89
C LEU A 318 26.37 -18.82 2.35
N GLU A 319 26.79 -19.85 3.11
CA GLU A 319 26.74 -21.26 2.69
C GLU A 319 25.36 -21.90 2.94
N PRO A 320 24.72 -22.59 1.96
CA PRO A 320 25.28 -23.00 0.68
C PRO A 320 25.21 -21.93 -0.43
N GLY A 321 24.31 -20.96 -0.27
CA GLY A 321 24.16 -19.82 -1.18
C GLY A 321 22.97 -18.95 -0.81
N ILE A 322 22.68 -18.00 -1.69
CA ILE A 322 21.49 -17.14 -1.65
C ILE A 322 20.86 -17.00 -3.04
N VAL A 323 19.59 -16.62 -3.08
CA VAL A 323 18.85 -16.28 -4.30
C VAL A 323 18.56 -14.79 -4.29
N MET A 324 18.83 -14.11 -5.39
CA MET A 324 18.45 -12.71 -5.59
C MET A 324 17.46 -12.60 -6.75
N ILE A 325 16.33 -11.95 -6.51
CA ILE A 325 15.26 -11.74 -7.49
C ILE A 325 15.29 -10.28 -7.91
N PHE A 326 15.12 -10.02 -9.20
CA PHE A 326 15.19 -8.69 -9.79
C PHE A 326 13.90 -8.36 -10.54
N ALA A 327 13.53 -7.09 -10.56
CA ALA A 327 12.43 -6.64 -11.42
C ALA A 327 12.82 -6.73 -12.92
N HIS A 328 14.08 -6.44 -13.26
CA HIS A 328 14.62 -6.45 -14.62
C HIS A 328 16.16 -6.38 -14.58
N GLY A 329 16.81 -6.65 -15.72
CA GLY A 329 18.24 -6.43 -15.91
C GLY A 329 19.14 -7.66 -15.64
N VAL A 330 18.57 -8.86 -15.52
CA VAL A 330 19.31 -10.13 -15.56
C VAL A 330 19.40 -10.60 -17.00
N GLU A 331 20.63 -10.71 -17.50
CA GLU A 331 20.99 -11.22 -18.83
C GLU A 331 21.57 -12.63 -18.71
#